data_AF-A0AAN9VBS2-F1
#
_entry.id   AF-A0AAN9VBS2-F1
#
_cell.length_a   1.000
_cell.length_b   1.000
_cell.length_c   1.000
_cell.angle_alpha   90.00
_cell.angle_beta   90.00
_cell.angle_gamma   90.00
#
_symmetry.space_group_name_H-M   'P 1'
#
loop_
_entity.id
_entity.type
_entity.pdbx_description
1 polymer ?
#
loop_
_entity_poly.entity_id
_entity_poly.type
_entity_poly.pdbx_seq_one_letter_code
_entity_poly.pdbx_strand_id
1 'polypeptide(L)'
;MPWSAQRRAVRRWELTAGAWVPQAHQQQRAQQRAERALEREQRELDRELREQHREQLLHQQQQQQQQQQQQQGRECRSASLQSICRAPIASLDCMEEFSGAEHAGGAGGAGAAPPTKEQLLTGQLTAAGAPGGQALGPGALASRQSSVTPGLRYRNLGKSGLRVSNVGLGTWVTFAGGVSEEQAEEVVRLAYDSGINVFDLSEAHSGPRAELELGRILQRRAWKRASYIVTTKVYWNTKSDERGLSRKHLIESVKASLARLQLGYIDVVIVHKADPMCPMEEVVRAMNHVICMGWAMYWGTARWSPVEVMEAYTNCRQFNCVTPICEQAEYHMFCREKTELYMPELYNKIGVGLMAWSPLTMGLVSGRLEDGMPLFSRSSFKNKYSSFSWTEDETANKEGYTWLKERLQPEETRRQQDKLRDIAQLAEKLGCSVAQLAIAWGLKNESVQCLLLGAATVDQLYESIQSLQLVPKLNSSTMSELERILDNKPTRPPMVSTLALR
;
A
#
# COMPACT_ATOMS: atom_id res chain seq x y z
N MET A 1 42.06 -58.66 72.08
CA MET A 1 41.12 -57.68 72.66
C MET A 1 39.99 -57.42 71.65
N PRO A 2 38.73 -57.28 72.11
CA PRO A 2 37.61 -57.77 71.34
C PRO A 2 37.09 -56.76 70.30
N TRP A 3 36.86 -57.30 69.10
CA TRP A 3 36.13 -56.75 67.94
C TRP A 3 34.79 -56.05 68.25
N SER A 4 34.28 -56.19 69.49
CA SER A 4 33.01 -55.63 69.96
C SER A 4 33.10 -54.17 70.42
N ALA A 5 34.30 -53.64 70.69
CA ALA A 5 34.50 -52.23 71.05
C ALA A 5 34.54 -51.32 69.81
N GLN A 6 35.24 -51.75 68.74
CA GLN A 6 35.30 -51.01 67.47
C GLN A 6 33.93 -50.91 66.77
N ARG A 7 33.13 -51.99 66.74
CA ARG A 7 31.79 -51.94 66.14
C ARG A 7 30.81 -51.04 66.90
N ARG A 8 30.96 -50.90 68.22
CA ARG A 8 30.12 -49.99 69.03
C ARG A 8 30.52 -48.52 68.86
N ALA A 9 31.81 -48.24 68.65
CA ALA A 9 32.28 -46.89 68.36
C ALA A 9 31.81 -46.41 66.97
N VAL A 10 31.89 -47.27 65.94
CA VAL A 10 31.43 -46.94 64.57
C VAL A 10 29.91 -46.73 64.52
N ARG A 11 29.11 -47.62 65.14
CA ARG A 11 27.65 -47.44 65.19
C ARG A 11 27.21 -46.20 65.98
N ARG A 12 27.94 -45.84 67.05
CA ARG A 12 27.64 -44.62 67.82
C ARG A 12 27.97 -43.36 67.01
N TRP A 13 29.04 -43.39 66.19
CA TRP A 13 29.39 -42.30 65.26
C TRP A 13 28.35 -42.15 64.14
N GLU A 14 27.91 -43.25 63.52
CA GLU A 14 26.88 -43.26 62.46
C GLU A 14 25.52 -42.73 62.95
N LEU A 15 25.13 -43.05 64.19
CA LEU A 15 23.88 -42.56 64.79
C LEU A 15 23.92 -41.07 65.14
N THR A 16 25.07 -40.53 65.56
CA THR A 16 25.23 -39.08 65.80
C THR A 16 25.40 -38.27 64.51
N ALA A 17 26.08 -38.81 63.49
CA ALA A 17 26.22 -38.15 62.19
C ALA A 17 24.89 -38.10 61.43
N GLY A 18 24.08 -39.16 61.49
CA GLY A 18 22.77 -39.23 60.83
C GLY A 18 21.72 -38.26 61.37
N ALA A 19 21.87 -37.75 62.60
CA ALA A 19 20.97 -36.76 63.20
C ALA A 19 21.28 -35.30 62.78
N TRP A 20 22.50 -35.01 62.33
CA TRP A 20 22.92 -33.65 61.91
C TRP A 20 22.65 -33.35 60.43
N VAL A 21 22.62 -34.38 59.58
CA VAL A 21 22.41 -34.24 58.12
C VAL A 21 21.02 -33.70 57.73
N PRO A 22 19.90 -34.09 58.39
CA PRO A 22 18.57 -33.56 58.06
C PRO A 22 18.40 -32.08 58.43
N GLN A 23 19.00 -31.64 59.55
CA GLN A 23 18.93 -30.23 60.01
C GLN A 23 19.73 -29.30 59.11
N ALA A 24 20.94 -29.71 58.69
CA ALA A 24 21.76 -28.93 57.76
C ALA A 24 21.09 -28.79 56.38
N HIS A 25 20.49 -29.87 55.85
CA HIS A 25 19.75 -29.81 54.58
C HIS A 25 18.47 -28.97 54.66
N GLN A 26 17.77 -28.98 55.79
CA GLN A 26 16.61 -28.09 56.01
C GLN A 26 17.02 -26.62 56.11
N GLN A 27 18.09 -26.31 56.85
CA GLN A 27 18.64 -24.95 56.92
C GLN A 27 19.09 -24.45 55.55
N GLN A 28 19.80 -25.27 54.77
CA GLN A 28 20.26 -24.90 53.44
C GLN A 28 19.09 -24.66 52.46
N ARG A 29 18.01 -25.46 52.54
CA ARG A 29 16.79 -25.23 51.74
C ARG A 29 16.03 -23.97 52.19
N ALA A 30 16.02 -23.65 53.48
CA ALA A 30 15.43 -22.42 53.99
C ALA A 30 16.22 -21.20 53.53
N GLN A 31 17.56 -21.24 53.57
CA GLN A 31 18.44 -20.19 53.06
C GLN A 31 18.23 -19.96 51.55
N GLN A 32 18.21 -21.02 50.74
CA GLN A 32 17.95 -20.90 49.30
C GLN A 32 16.56 -20.32 48.97
N ARG A 33 15.55 -20.58 49.81
CA ARG A 33 14.21 -19.98 49.65
C ARG A 33 14.22 -18.49 50.01
N ALA A 34 14.95 -18.11 51.06
CA ALA A 34 15.10 -16.71 51.45
C ALA A 34 15.87 -15.91 50.39
N GLU A 35 16.96 -16.44 49.85
CA GLU A 35 17.72 -15.81 48.75
C GLU A 35 16.86 -15.59 47.51
N ARG A 36 16.08 -16.60 47.10
CA ARG A 36 15.16 -16.47 45.96
C ARG A 36 14.02 -15.48 46.21
N ALA A 37 13.59 -15.30 47.45
CA ALA A 37 12.60 -14.29 47.80
C ALA A 37 13.21 -12.88 47.69
N LEU A 38 14.43 -12.71 48.19
CA LEU A 38 15.17 -11.45 48.12
C LEU A 38 15.49 -11.06 46.66
N GLU A 39 15.87 -12.03 45.82
CA GLU A 39 16.08 -11.79 44.38
C GLU A 39 14.80 -11.37 43.64
N ARG A 40 13.63 -11.85 44.08
CA ARG A 40 12.35 -11.44 43.49
C ARG A 40 12.00 -10.02 43.87
N GLU A 41 12.17 -9.67 45.14
CA GLU A 41 11.94 -8.33 45.67
C GLU A 41 12.89 -7.31 45.01
N GLN A 42 14.17 -7.67 44.83
CA GLN A 42 15.14 -6.84 44.12
C GLN A 42 14.73 -6.60 42.65
N ARG A 43 14.18 -7.62 41.97
CA ARG A 43 13.70 -7.48 40.58
C ARG A 43 12.44 -6.60 40.48
N GLU A 44 11.58 -6.63 41.48
CA GLU A 44 10.41 -5.74 41.55
C GLU A 44 10.84 -4.28 41.78
N LEU A 45 11.74 -4.04 42.74
CA LEU A 45 12.34 -2.71 42.96
C LEU A 45 13.04 -2.17 41.70
N ASP A 46 13.83 -2.99 41.00
CA ASP A 46 14.48 -2.59 39.75
C ASP A 46 13.48 -2.30 38.62
N ARG A 47 12.28 -2.90 38.67
CA ARG A 47 11.21 -2.63 37.70
C ARG A 47 10.52 -1.30 38.03
N GLU A 48 10.18 -1.08 39.30
CA GLU A 48 9.58 0.19 39.76
C GLU A 48 10.51 1.38 39.50
N LEU A 49 11.81 1.23 39.76
CA LEU A 49 12.81 2.28 39.49
C LEU A 49 12.90 2.61 37.99
N ARG A 50 12.80 1.61 37.11
CA ARG A 50 12.77 1.81 35.65
C ARG A 50 11.50 2.49 35.18
N GLU A 51 10.35 2.16 35.78
CA GLU A 51 9.08 2.81 35.49
C GLU A 51 9.10 4.29 35.94
N GLN A 52 9.59 4.59 37.15
CA GLN A 52 9.77 5.96 37.63
C GLN A 52 10.74 6.78 36.75
N HIS A 53 11.86 6.18 36.33
CA HIS A 53 12.80 6.86 35.44
C HIS A 53 12.18 7.18 34.06
N ARG A 54 11.35 6.25 33.53
CA ARG A 54 10.62 6.46 32.27
C ARG A 54 9.59 7.59 32.40
N GLU A 55 8.88 7.67 33.52
CA GLU A 55 7.92 8.76 33.78
C GLU A 55 8.62 10.12 33.89
N GLN A 56 9.78 10.18 34.56
CA GLN A 56 10.58 11.41 34.64
C GLN A 56 11.04 11.87 33.25
N LEU A 57 11.50 10.95 32.39
CA LEU A 57 11.89 11.26 31.02
C LEU A 57 10.72 11.79 30.17
N LEU A 58 9.54 11.18 30.30
CA LEU A 58 8.33 11.66 29.63
C LEU A 58 7.93 13.06 30.10
N HIS A 59 8.01 13.32 31.41
CA HIS A 59 7.73 14.63 31.98
C HIS A 59 8.72 15.69 31.48
N GLN A 60 10.01 15.36 31.43
CA GLN A 60 11.05 16.24 30.90
C GLN A 60 10.84 16.54 29.40
N GLN A 61 10.47 15.54 28.61
CA GLN A 61 10.18 15.71 27.18
C GLN A 61 8.93 16.60 26.95
N GLN A 62 7.91 16.46 27.79
CA GLN A 62 6.71 17.29 27.73
C GLN A 62 7.01 18.75 28.10
N GLN A 63 7.85 18.99 29.11
CA GLN A 63 8.31 20.34 29.46
C GLN A 63 9.13 20.97 28.33
N GLN A 64 10.02 20.22 27.67
CA GLN A 64 10.77 20.72 26.51
C GLN A 64 9.85 21.07 25.33
N GLN A 65 8.83 20.25 25.05
CA GLN A 65 7.83 20.57 24.02
C GLN A 65 7.03 21.84 24.36
N GLN A 66 6.63 22.02 25.62
CA GLN A 66 5.94 23.25 26.04
C GLN A 66 6.83 24.48 25.91
N GLN A 67 8.13 24.38 26.25
CA GLN A 67 9.07 25.48 26.06
C GLN A 67 9.27 25.82 24.57
N GLN A 68 9.40 24.81 23.70
CA GLN A 68 9.48 25.03 22.24
C GLN A 68 8.22 25.68 21.68
N GLN A 69 7.03 25.26 22.12
CA GLN A 69 5.77 25.88 21.70
C GLN A 69 5.63 27.32 22.18
N GLN A 70 6.08 27.64 23.40
CA GLN A 70 6.09 29.01 23.89
C GLN A 70 7.09 29.89 23.12
N GLN A 71 8.24 29.33 22.71
CA GLN A 71 9.25 30.03 21.93
C GLN A 71 8.77 30.29 20.49
N GLN A 72 8.18 29.28 19.83
CA GLN A 72 7.50 29.45 18.54
C GLN A 72 6.32 30.41 18.62
N GLY A 73 5.56 30.41 19.73
CA GLY A 73 4.48 31.37 19.96
C GLY A 73 4.96 32.81 20.13
N ARG A 74 6.16 33.03 20.67
CA ARG A 74 6.80 34.36 20.77
C ARG A 74 7.35 34.83 19.43
N GLU A 75 7.96 33.95 18.65
CA GLU A 75 8.43 34.25 17.29
C GLU A 75 7.26 34.57 16.34
N CYS A 76 6.17 33.79 16.42
CA CYS A 76 4.98 34.00 15.60
C CYS A 76 4.24 35.30 15.95
N ARG A 77 4.23 35.72 17.24
CA ARG A 77 3.70 37.04 17.65
C ARG A 77 4.58 38.22 17.21
N SER A 78 5.89 38.00 17.00
CA SER A 78 6.77 39.03 16.42
C SER A 78 6.58 39.16 14.90
N ALA A 79 6.21 38.07 14.22
CA ALA A 79 5.92 38.06 12.78
C ALA A 79 4.49 38.50 12.43
N SER A 80 3.52 38.32 13.33
CA SER A 80 2.09 38.60 13.08
C SER A 80 1.69 40.08 13.18
N LEU A 81 2.63 41.00 13.40
CA LEU A 81 2.39 42.45 13.31
C LEU A 81 2.63 43.01 11.89
N GLN A 82 3.05 42.19 10.91
CA GLN A 82 3.40 42.67 9.57
C GLN A 82 2.62 42.05 8.38
N SER A 83 1.61 41.21 8.57
CA SER A 83 0.85 40.68 7.42
C SER A 83 -0.62 40.40 7.71
N ILE A 84 -1.41 41.48 7.82
CA ILE A 84 -2.86 41.39 7.59
C ILE A 84 -3.08 41.54 6.09
N CYS A 85 -3.15 40.42 5.37
CA CYS A 85 -3.72 40.37 4.01
C CYS A 85 -4.85 39.34 3.98
N ARG A 86 -6.08 39.86 3.93
CA ARG A 86 -7.29 39.11 3.55
C ARG A 86 -7.14 38.64 2.11
N ALA A 87 -7.28 37.35 1.85
CA ALA A 87 -7.46 36.84 0.49
C ALA A 87 -8.94 36.98 0.10
N PRO A 88 -9.28 37.55 -1.07
CA PRO A 88 -10.60 37.40 -1.67
C PRO A 88 -10.64 36.17 -2.59
N ILE A 89 -11.81 35.55 -2.62
CA ILE A 89 -12.27 34.56 -3.60
C ILE A 89 -12.43 35.27 -4.95
N ALA A 90 -11.88 34.72 -6.04
CA ALA A 90 -12.49 34.81 -7.37
C ALA A 90 -11.81 33.86 -8.37
N SER A 91 -12.69 33.14 -9.08
CA SER A 91 -12.52 32.51 -10.38
C SER A 91 -12.03 33.49 -11.45
N LEU A 92 -11.29 33.02 -12.46
CA LEU A 92 -11.41 33.49 -13.85
C LEU A 92 -10.67 32.54 -14.81
N ASP A 93 -11.48 31.77 -15.55
CA ASP A 93 -11.29 31.56 -16.98
C ASP A 93 -11.42 32.90 -17.71
N CYS A 94 -10.67 33.09 -18.81
CA CYS A 94 -10.84 34.02 -19.94
C CYS A 94 -9.53 34.74 -20.29
N MET A 95 -8.90 34.33 -21.41
CA MET A 95 -8.64 35.18 -22.60
C MET A 95 -7.70 34.46 -23.58
N GLU A 96 -8.28 33.95 -24.67
CA GLU A 96 -7.63 33.90 -25.98
C GLU A 96 -8.08 35.13 -26.80
N GLU A 97 -7.29 35.44 -27.83
CA GLU A 97 -7.46 36.46 -28.88
C GLU A 97 -7.02 37.90 -28.56
N PHE A 98 -5.87 38.29 -29.14
CA PHE A 98 -5.83 39.37 -30.13
C PHE A 98 -4.55 39.24 -30.99
N SER A 99 -4.73 39.14 -32.30
CA SER A 99 -3.72 39.27 -33.35
C SER A 99 -3.58 40.74 -33.75
N GLY A 100 -2.36 41.17 -34.17
CA GLY A 100 -2.21 42.39 -34.97
C GLY A 100 -0.92 43.23 -34.76
N ALA A 101 0.03 43.02 -35.68
CA ALA A 101 0.91 43.99 -36.36
C ALA A 101 1.96 44.88 -35.62
N GLU A 102 3.23 44.68 -36.04
CA GLU A 102 4.27 45.66 -36.50
C GLU A 102 4.60 46.92 -35.66
N HIS A 103 5.85 47.33 -35.37
CA HIS A 103 7.04 47.49 -36.22
C HIS A 103 8.32 47.78 -35.37
N ALA A 104 9.48 47.34 -35.90
CA ALA A 104 10.84 47.91 -35.84
C ALA A 104 11.61 48.24 -34.53
N GLY A 105 12.78 47.60 -34.36
CA GLY A 105 14.03 48.32 -34.02
C GLY A 105 14.87 47.87 -32.80
N GLY A 106 15.98 47.16 -33.05
CA GLY A 106 17.27 47.47 -32.39
C GLY A 106 17.77 46.64 -31.20
N ALA A 107 18.73 45.75 -31.51
CA ALA A 107 19.96 45.42 -30.76
C ALA A 107 19.95 44.71 -29.37
N GLY A 108 20.45 43.46 -29.38
CA GLY A 108 21.64 43.09 -28.59
C GLY A 108 21.45 42.62 -27.14
N GLY A 109 21.20 41.33 -26.94
CA GLY A 109 21.38 40.69 -25.63
C GLY A 109 21.11 39.18 -25.70
N ALA A 110 22.17 38.36 -25.67
CA ALA A 110 22.07 36.90 -25.63
C ALA A 110 21.55 36.45 -24.25
N GLY A 111 20.23 36.36 -24.10
CA GLY A 111 19.56 35.70 -22.98
C GLY A 111 19.14 34.28 -23.40
N ALA A 112 19.66 33.27 -22.69
CA ALA A 112 19.27 31.89 -22.90
C ALA A 112 17.76 31.71 -22.66
N ALA A 113 17.07 31.02 -23.58
CA ALA A 113 15.66 30.68 -23.44
C ALA A 113 15.42 29.81 -22.20
N PRO A 114 14.27 29.96 -21.50
CA PRO A 114 13.92 29.07 -20.40
C PRO A 114 13.75 27.62 -20.92
N PRO A 115 14.19 26.61 -20.16
CA PRO A 115 14.15 25.22 -20.60
C PRO A 115 12.70 24.76 -20.79
N THR A 116 12.47 23.94 -21.82
CA THR A 116 11.16 23.36 -22.09
C THR A 116 10.79 22.30 -21.05
N LYS A 117 9.49 22.05 -20.89
CA LYS A 117 8.92 21.08 -19.93
C LYS A 117 9.55 19.67 -20.04
N GLU A 118 10.03 19.29 -21.22
CA GLU A 118 10.74 18.03 -21.47
C GLU A 118 12.17 18.00 -20.92
N GLN A 119 12.89 19.13 -20.92
CA GLN A 119 14.26 19.22 -20.40
C GLN A 119 14.30 19.22 -18.86
N LEU A 120 13.22 19.63 -18.20
CA LEU A 120 13.05 19.51 -16.74
C LEU A 120 12.70 18.08 -16.31
N LEU A 121 12.18 17.24 -17.23
CA LEU A 121 11.81 15.85 -16.97
C LEU A 121 12.98 14.87 -17.15
N THR A 122 14.01 15.25 -17.90
CA THR A 122 15.24 14.48 -18.13
C THR A 122 16.42 15.18 -17.44
N GLY A 123 16.63 14.90 -16.15
CA GLY A 123 17.65 15.56 -15.33
C GLY A 123 19.10 15.37 -15.79
N GLN A 124 19.52 16.10 -16.82
CA GLN A 124 20.90 16.30 -17.21
C GLN A 124 21.25 17.78 -17.04
N LEU A 125 21.76 18.12 -15.85
CA LEU A 125 22.51 19.36 -15.66
C LEU A 125 23.96 19.09 -16.04
N THR A 126 24.39 19.60 -17.19
CA THR A 126 25.80 19.62 -17.59
C THR A 126 26.53 20.73 -16.82
N ALA A 127 27.38 20.36 -15.87
CA ALA A 127 28.29 21.28 -15.22
C ALA A 127 29.51 21.54 -16.12
N ALA A 128 29.67 22.78 -16.60
CA ALA A 128 30.88 23.26 -17.24
C ALA A 128 31.91 23.67 -16.17
N GLY A 129 33.19 23.45 -16.45
CA GLY A 129 34.24 23.28 -15.45
C GLY A 129 35.00 24.53 -14.99
N ALA A 130 35.82 24.33 -13.96
CA ALA A 130 37.00 25.12 -13.62
C ALA A 130 38.09 24.19 -13.06
N PRO A 131 39.40 24.41 -13.35
CA PRO A 131 40.44 23.40 -13.11
C PRO A 131 41.24 23.63 -11.82
N GLY A 132 41.76 22.54 -11.23
CA GLY A 132 42.97 22.54 -10.41
C GLY A 132 42.83 21.98 -8.99
N GLY A 133 43.53 20.87 -8.71
CA GLY A 133 43.82 20.39 -7.34
C GLY A 133 43.87 18.87 -7.21
N GLN A 134 45.07 18.32 -6.98
CA GLN A 134 45.38 16.87 -6.98
C GLN A 134 44.97 16.14 -5.68
N ALA A 135 44.54 14.89 -5.90
CA ALA A 135 44.78 13.63 -5.16
C ALA A 135 44.48 13.52 -3.65
N LEU A 136 43.62 12.54 -3.31
CA LEU A 136 43.88 11.40 -2.40
C LEU A 136 42.68 10.42 -2.47
N GLY A 137 42.92 9.13 -2.75
CA GLY A 137 41.94 8.04 -2.62
C GLY A 137 42.22 7.17 -1.37
N PRO A 138 41.55 6.02 -1.15
CA PRO A 138 40.46 5.40 -1.91
C PRO A 138 39.21 5.13 -1.04
N GLY A 139 38.04 5.35 -1.62
CA GLY A 139 36.77 4.99 -1.03
C GLY A 139 35.73 4.97 -2.12
N ALA A 140 35.92 4.11 -3.11
CA ALA A 140 34.93 3.89 -4.16
C ALA A 140 33.69 3.23 -3.52
N LEU A 141 32.84 4.05 -2.89
CA LEU A 141 31.41 3.80 -2.95
C LEU A 141 31.07 3.87 -4.44
N ALA A 142 31.06 2.71 -5.09
CA ALA A 142 30.38 2.56 -6.35
C ALA A 142 28.95 3.04 -6.11
N SER A 143 28.66 4.27 -6.52
CA SER A 143 27.29 4.75 -6.59
C SER A 143 26.61 3.77 -7.54
N ARG A 144 25.78 2.89 -6.98
CA ARG A 144 24.89 2.03 -7.76
C ARG A 144 24.00 2.99 -8.54
N GLN A 145 24.41 3.38 -9.74
CA GLN A 145 23.52 3.98 -10.71
C GLN A 145 22.49 2.90 -10.98
N SER A 146 21.40 2.90 -10.22
CA SER A 146 20.28 2.03 -10.46
C SER A 146 19.78 2.41 -11.85
N SER A 147 20.06 1.58 -12.84
CA SER A 147 19.38 1.66 -14.13
C SER A 147 17.89 1.55 -13.84
N VAL A 148 17.19 2.69 -13.82
CA VAL A 148 15.75 2.71 -13.59
C VAL A 148 15.13 1.89 -14.70
N THR A 149 14.35 0.88 -14.34
CA THR A 149 13.66 0.01 -15.29
C THR A 149 12.95 0.84 -16.36
N PRO A 150 13.20 0.60 -17.65
CA PRO A 150 12.59 1.38 -18.73
C PRO A 150 11.07 1.45 -18.60
N GLY A 151 10.52 2.67 -18.69
CA GLY A 151 9.08 2.93 -18.54
C GLY A 151 8.58 3.02 -17.08
N LEU A 152 9.38 2.66 -16.07
CA LEU A 152 9.03 2.89 -14.67
C LEU A 152 9.10 4.38 -14.35
N ARG A 153 8.06 4.92 -13.71
CA ARG A 153 7.93 6.33 -13.35
C ARG A 153 7.36 6.45 -11.95
N TYR A 154 7.71 7.54 -11.26
CA TYR A 154 7.17 7.83 -9.93
C TYR A 154 6.29 9.08 -9.97
N ARG A 155 5.06 8.97 -9.47
CA ARG A 155 4.09 10.05 -9.39
C ARG A 155 3.52 10.16 -7.99
N ASN A 156 2.99 11.32 -7.65
CA ASN A 156 2.25 11.51 -6.42
C ASN A 156 0.98 10.65 -6.44
N LEU A 157 0.61 10.04 -5.32
CA LEU A 157 -0.66 9.35 -5.17
C LEU A 157 -1.75 10.41 -4.91
N GLY A 158 -2.51 10.74 -5.95
CA GLY A 158 -3.42 11.88 -5.93
C GLY A 158 -2.67 13.20 -5.74
N LYS A 159 -3.24 14.12 -4.96
CA LYS A 159 -2.59 15.38 -4.56
C LYS A 159 -1.75 15.25 -3.28
N SER A 160 -1.57 14.04 -2.74
CA SER A 160 -0.72 13.83 -1.56
C SER A 160 0.78 13.99 -1.89
N GLY A 161 1.63 14.07 -0.86
CA GLY A 161 3.08 14.07 -1.02
C GLY A 161 3.71 12.69 -1.27
N LEU A 162 2.93 11.61 -1.16
CA LEU A 162 3.42 10.24 -1.26
C LEU A 162 3.72 9.89 -2.73
N ARG A 163 4.97 9.54 -3.06
CA ARG A 163 5.38 9.16 -4.42
C ARG A 163 5.38 7.64 -4.61
N VAL A 164 4.51 7.17 -5.49
CA VAL A 164 4.35 5.76 -5.86
C VAL A 164 4.93 5.49 -7.24
N SER A 165 5.46 4.28 -7.46
CA SER A 165 5.75 3.78 -8.81
C SER A 165 4.45 3.60 -9.59
N ASN A 166 4.49 3.82 -10.91
CA ASN A 166 3.33 3.68 -11.80
C ASN A 166 2.76 2.26 -11.84
N VAL A 167 3.52 1.27 -11.38
CA VAL A 167 3.04 -0.08 -11.07
C VAL A 167 3.40 -0.46 -9.63
N GLY A 168 2.54 -1.25 -9.00
CA GLY A 168 2.75 -1.84 -7.67
C GLY A 168 2.61 -3.35 -7.70
N LEU A 169 3.10 -4.05 -6.67
CA LEU A 169 2.91 -5.49 -6.52
C LEU A 169 1.74 -5.75 -5.56
N GLY A 170 0.62 -6.20 -6.10
CA GLY A 170 -0.50 -6.75 -5.35
C GLY A 170 -0.21 -8.20 -4.96
N THR A 171 -0.20 -8.49 -3.67
CA THR A 171 0.32 -9.76 -3.15
C THR A 171 -0.71 -10.88 -3.11
N TRP A 172 -1.91 -10.65 -3.65
CA TRP A 172 -2.97 -11.67 -3.67
C TRP A 172 -2.52 -12.95 -4.38
N VAL A 173 -1.91 -12.79 -5.55
CA VAL A 173 -1.42 -13.92 -6.36
C VAL A 173 -0.08 -14.45 -5.80
N THR A 174 0.78 -13.54 -5.34
CA THR A 174 2.13 -13.87 -4.88
C THR A 174 2.14 -14.75 -3.63
N PHE A 175 1.23 -14.49 -2.68
CA PHE A 175 1.08 -15.30 -1.46
C PHE A 175 -0.14 -16.24 -1.54
N ALA A 176 -0.59 -16.59 -2.74
CA ALA A 176 -1.68 -17.53 -2.93
C ALA A 176 -1.26 -18.96 -2.54
N GLY A 177 -2.24 -19.79 -2.17
CA GLY A 177 -1.99 -21.21 -1.90
C GLY A 177 -1.39 -21.91 -3.13
N GLY A 178 -0.19 -22.48 -2.97
CA GLY A 178 0.55 -23.17 -4.03
C GLY A 178 1.85 -22.49 -4.46
N VAL A 179 2.09 -21.24 -4.05
CA VAL A 179 3.39 -20.57 -4.22
C VAL A 179 4.27 -20.85 -3.00
N SER A 180 5.54 -21.20 -3.21
CA SER A 180 6.49 -21.43 -2.09
C SER A 180 7.00 -20.10 -1.53
N GLU A 181 7.48 -20.10 -0.28
CA GLU A 181 7.98 -18.87 0.36
C GLU A 181 9.20 -18.31 -0.38
N GLU A 182 10.05 -19.17 -0.92
CA GLU A 182 11.20 -18.79 -1.75
C GLU A 182 10.77 -18.14 -3.06
N GLN A 183 9.75 -18.72 -3.71
CA GLN A 183 9.22 -18.19 -4.96
C GLN A 183 8.56 -16.81 -4.75
N ALA A 184 7.79 -16.67 -3.67
CA ALA A 184 7.17 -15.40 -3.30
C ALA A 184 8.21 -14.33 -2.96
N GLU A 185 9.26 -14.71 -2.23
CA GLU A 185 10.38 -13.82 -1.93
C GLU A 185 11.12 -13.35 -3.18
N GLU A 186 11.39 -14.23 -4.13
CA GLU A 186 12.06 -13.85 -5.38
C GLU A 186 11.20 -12.92 -6.24
N VAL A 187 9.87 -13.06 -6.21
CA VAL A 187 8.94 -12.11 -6.85
C VAL A 187 9.00 -10.74 -6.16
N VAL A 188 8.94 -10.70 -4.83
CA VAL A 188 9.05 -9.45 -4.05
C VAL A 188 10.40 -8.78 -4.28
N ARG A 189 11.48 -9.56 -4.33
CA ARG A 189 12.83 -9.08 -4.64
C ARG A 189 12.90 -8.48 -6.04
N LEU A 190 12.41 -9.18 -7.05
CA LEU A 190 12.39 -8.67 -8.43
C LEU A 190 11.62 -7.35 -8.52
N ALA A 191 10.47 -7.24 -7.87
CA ALA A 191 9.69 -6.01 -7.84
C ALA A 191 10.52 -4.84 -7.29
N TYR A 192 11.10 -5.02 -6.10
CA TYR A 192 11.94 -4.01 -5.45
C TYR A 192 13.17 -3.64 -6.27
N ASP A 193 13.91 -4.64 -6.77
CA ASP A 193 15.12 -4.44 -7.59
C ASP A 193 14.80 -3.72 -8.92
N SER A 194 13.58 -3.91 -9.44
CA SER A 194 13.08 -3.21 -10.63
C SER A 194 12.61 -1.78 -10.36
N GLY A 195 12.60 -1.34 -9.09
CA GLY A 195 12.15 0.00 -8.68
C GLY A 195 10.67 0.08 -8.29
N ILE A 196 9.94 -1.02 -8.25
CA ILE A 196 8.58 -1.00 -7.69
C ILE A 196 8.69 -0.71 -6.20
N ASN A 197 8.01 0.35 -5.74
CA ASN A 197 8.02 0.73 -4.33
C ASN A 197 6.70 0.44 -3.62
N VAL A 198 5.63 0.05 -4.30
CA VAL A 198 4.32 -0.25 -3.68
C VAL A 198 4.11 -1.75 -3.53
N PHE A 199 3.85 -2.20 -2.31
CA PHE A 199 3.46 -3.58 -1.97
C PHE A 199 2.09 -3.56 -1.30
N ASP A 200 1.10 -4.13 -1.96
CA ASP A 200 -0.30 -4.05 -1.57
C ASP A 200 -0.86 -5.39 -1.09
N LEU A 201 -1.39 -5.40 0.13
CA LEU A 201 -1.86 -6.57 0.85
C LEU A 201 -3.33 -6.44 1.23
N SER A 202 -3.91 -7.55 1.67
CA SER A 202 -5.26 -7.58 2.20
C SER A 202 -5.44 -8.78 3.11
N GLU A 203 -6.04 -8.55 4.28
CA GLU A 203 -6.42 -9.63 5.19
C GLU A 203 -7.36 -10.66 4.55
N ALA A 204 -8.29 -10.20 3.68
CA ALA A 204 -9.31 -11.04 3.07
C ALA A 204 -8.74 -11.98 1.99
N HIS A 205 -7.79 -11.48 1.19
CA HIS A 205 -7.39 -12.14 -0.04
C HIS A 205 -6.25 -13.14 0.13
N SER A 206 -5.30 -12.86 1.02
CA SER A 206 -4.12 -13.72 1.25
C SER A 206 -4.02 -14.20 2.69
N GLY A 207 -5.03 -13.91 3.51
CA GLY A 207 -5.06 -14.22 4.93
C GLY A 207 -3.97 -13.49 5.73
N PRO A 208 -3.91 -13.75 7.05
CA PRO A 208 -2.86 -13.20 7.91
C PRO A 208 -1.45 -13.70 7.55
N ARG A 209 -1.33 -14.78 6.77
CA ARG A 209 -0.04 -15.34 6.35
C ARG A 209 0.74 -14.38 5.46
N ALA A 210 0.10 -13.72 4.50
CA ALA A 210 0.78 -12.82 3.58
C ALA A 210 1.47 -11.65 4.28
N GLU A 211 0.83 -11.06 5.28
CA GLU A 211 1.44 -10.00 6.08
C GLU A 211 2.65 -10.50 6.86
N LEU A 212 2.57 -11.71 7.44
CA LEU A 212 3.71 -12.35 8.12
C LEU A 212 4.87 -12.63 7.15
N GLU A 213 4.56 -13.14 5.97
CA GLU A 213 5.54 -13.53 4.97
C GLU A 213 6.24 -12.32 4.38
N LEU A 214 5.50 -11.28 3.97
CA LEU A 214 6.09 -10.01 3.54
C LEU A 214 6.93 -9.40 4.66
N GLY A 215 6.44 -9.37 5.90
CA GLY A 215 7.19 -8.88 7.05
C GLY A 215 8.54 -9.58 7.23
N ARG A 216 8.57 -10.91 7.12
CA ARG A 216 9.82 -11.69 7.15
C ARG A 216 10.74 -11.38 5.97
N ILE A 217 10.20 -11.20 4.77
CA ILE A 217 10.99 -10.83 3.58
C ILE A 217 11.64 -9.46 3.80
N LEU A 218 10.87 -8.46 4.23
CA LEU A 218 11.36 -7.10 4.48
C LEU A 218 12.46 -7.07 5.55
N GLN A 219 12.31 -7.83 6.63
CA GLN A 219 13.34 -7.97 7.65
C GLN A 219 14.61 -8.65 7.13
N ARG A 220 14.47 -9.79 6.43
CA ARG A 220 15.61 -10.55 5.90
C ARG A 220 16.40 -9.76 4.86
N ARG A 221 15.71 -8.99 4.02
CA ARG A 221 16.33 -8.15 2.99
C ARG A 221 16.89 -6.83 3.54
N ALA A 222 16.48 -6.43 4.74
CA ALA A 222 16.94 -5.23 5.44
C ALA A 222 16.89 -3.97 4.55
N TRP A 223 15.88 -3.87 3.67
CA TRP A 223 15.66 -2.67 2.88
C TRP A 223 15.27 -1.50 3.79
N LYS A 224 15.71 -0.30 3.43
CA LYS A 224 15.42 0.92 4.19
C LYS A 224 13.89 1.11 4.22
N ARG A 225 13.29 1.24 5.40
CA ARG A 225 11.82 1.40 5.53
C ARG A 225 11.25 2.55 4.68
N ALA A 226 12.03 3.61 4.49
CA ALA A 226 11.68 4.77 3.68
C ALA A 226 11.72 4.54 2.15
N SER A 227 12.25 3.42 1.66
CA SER A 227 12.35 3.14 0.22
C SER A 227 11.16 2.38 -0.36
N TYR A 228 10.25 1.90 0.48
CA TYR A 228 9.06 1.16 0.06
C TYR A 228 7.80 1.63 0.79
N ILE A 229 6.67 1.33 0.17
CA ILE A 229 5.32 1.69 0.55
C ILE A 229 4.55 0.39 0.74
N VAL A 230 4.05 0.16 1.96
CA VAL A 230 3.17 -0.95 2.28
C VAL A 230 1.75 -0.43 2.43
N THR A 231 0.83 -1.04 1.69
CA THR A 231 -0.60 -0.81 1.84
C THR A 231 -1.27 -2.08 2.31
N THR A 232 -2.18 -1.98 3.29
CA THR A 232 -3.02 -3.13 3.69
C THR A 232 -4.47 -2.70 3.81
N LYS A 233 -5.37 -3.67 3.77
CA LYS A 233 -6.81 -3.44 3.69
C LYS A 233 -7.53 -4.03 4.90
N VAL A 234 -8.46 -3.27 5.44
CA VAL A 234 -9.28 -3.62 6.60
C VAL A 234 -10.77 -3.63 6.25
N TYR A 235 -11.48 -4.70 6.62
CA TYR A 235 -12.94 -4.86 6.66
C TYR A 235 -13.35 -6.27 7.14
N TRP A 236 -12.62 -7.32 6.72
CA TRP A 236 -13.00 -8.73 6.86
C TRP A 236 -12.11 -9.43 7.87
N ASN A 237 -12.65 -9.90 9.00
CA ASN A 237 -11.92 -10.86 9.81
C ASN A 237 -12.10 -12.29 9.26
N THR A 238 -11.01 -12.91 8.84
CA THR A 238 -11.02 -14.28 8.30
C THR A 238 -11.18 -15.37 9.37
N LYS A 239 -11.21 -15.01 10.66
CA LYS A 239 -11.25 -15.95 11.79
C LYS A 239 -12.47 -15.81 12.70
N SER A 240 -13.35 -14.85 12.45
CA SER A 240 -14.55 -14.60 13.26
C SER A 240 -15.61 -13.86 12.44
N ASP A 241 -16.87 -13.88 12.89
CA ASP A 241 -17.95 -13.05 12.31
C ASP A 241 -17.74 -11.53 12.51
N GLU A 242 -16.71 -11.12 13.26
CA GLU A 242 -16.33 -9.71 13.44
C GLU A 242 -15.89 -9.10 12.10
N ARG A 243 -16.77 -8.32 11.47
CA ARG A 243 -16.51 -7.60 10.23
C ARG A 243 -17.01 -6.17 10.33
N GLY A 244 -16.61 -5.34 9.39
CA GLY A 244 -17.11 -3.98 9.24
C GLY A 244 -16.12 -2.92 9.70
N LEU A 245 -16.61 -1.70 9.91
CA LEU A 245 -15.76 -0.52 10.05
C LEU A 245 -15.89 0.21 11.39
N SER A 246 -16.39 -0.49 12.42
CA SER A 246 -16.40 0.06 13.78
C SER A 246 -14.98 0.49 14.18
N ARG A 247 -14.90 1.54 15.02
CA ARG A 247 -13.63 2.04 15.56
C ARG A 247 -12.82 0.94 16.24
N LYS A 248 -13.50 0.03 16.96
CA LYS A 248 -12.88 -1.13 17.60
C LYS A 248 -12.17 -2.00 16.57
N HIS A 249 -12.90 -2.43 15.54
CA HIS A 249 -12.35 -3.31 14.50
C HIS A 249 -11.20 -2.62 13.75
N LEU A 250 -11.36 -1.36 13.32
CA LEU A 250 -10.31 -0.64 12.61
C LEU A 250 -9.00 -0.54 13.42
N ILE A 251 -9.08 -0.20 14.71
CA ILE A 251 -7.90 -0.08 15.57
C ILE A 251 -7.25 -1.45 15.81
N GLU A 252 -8.05 -2.47 16.12
CA GLU A 252 -7.54 -3.82 16.40
C GLU A 252 -6.92 -4.45 15.15
N SER A 253 -7.56 -4.33 13.99
CA SER A 253 -7.08 -4.84 12.72
C SER A 253 -5.78 -4.17 12.29
N VAL A 254 -5.66 -2.84 12.40
CA VAL A 254 -4.41 -2.13 12.08
C VAL A 254 -3.26 -2.57 12.99
N LYS A 255 -3.50 -2.67 14.31
CA LYS A 255 -2.48 -3.16 15.25
C LYS A 255 -2.07 -4.60 14.95
N ALA A 256 -3.03 -5.45 14.64
CA ALA A 256 -2.77 -6.85 14.30
C ALA A 256 -1.98 -6.96 12.99
N SER A 257 -2.29 -6.15 11.98
CA SER A 257 -1.53 -6.07 10.73
C SER A 257 -0.11 -5.57 10.95
N LEU A 258 0.10 -4.54 11.78
CA LEU A 258 1.45 -4.08 12.15
C LEU A 258 2.28 -5.18 12.81
N ALA A 259 1.69 -5.93 13.74
CA ALA A 259 2.35 -7.04 14.40
C ALA A 259 2.74 -8.15 13.41
N ARG A 260 1.87 -8.48 12.45
CA ARG A 260 2.15 -9.48 11.42
C ARG A 260 3.20 -9.01 10.42
N LEU A 261 3.09 -7.78 9.93
CA LEU A 261 4.07 -7.15 9.05
C LEU A 261 5.41 -6.89 9.75
N GLN A 262 5.41 -6.85 11.08
CA GLN A 262 6.56 -6.52 11.92
C GLN A 262 7.14 -5.14 11.57
N LEU A 263 6.24 -4.17 11.38
CA LEU A 263 6.55 -2.78 11.03
C LEU A 263 6.11 -1.83 12.14
N GLY A 264 6.79 -0.68 12.25
CA GLY A 264 6.36 0.40 13.15
C GLY A 264 5.14 1.19 12.62
N TYR A 265 4.95 1.23 11.30
CA TYR A 265 3.83 1.90 10.64
C TYR A 265 3.52 1.29 9.27
N ILE A 266 2.29 1.48 8.80
CA ILE A 266 1.82 1.18 7.43
C ILE A 266 1.75 2.50 6.65
N ASP A 267 2.11 2.52 5.36
CA ASP A 267 2.07 3.77 4.60
C ASP A 267 0.64 4.19 4.29
N VAL A 268 -0.19 3.27 3.81
CA VAL A 268 -1.62 3.53 3.55
C VAL A 268 -2.49 2.39 4.07
N VAL A 269 -3.37 2.69 5.02
CA VAL A 269 -4.44 1.76 5.40
C VAL A 269 -5.66 2.03 4.54
N ILE A 270 -6.11 1.00 3.83
CA ILE A 270 -7.22 1.09 2.89
C ILE A 270 -8.47 0.47 3.51
N VAL A 271 -9.56 1.24 3.57
CA VAL A 271 -10.87 0.73 3.94
C VAL A 271 -11.43 -0.06 2.76
N HIS A 272 -11.57 -1.37 2.93
CA HIS A 272 -11.66 -2.30 1.80
C HIS A 272 -13.05 -2.33 1.13
N LYS A 273 -14.09 -1.97 1.86
CA LYS A 273 -15.47 -1.85 1.40
C LYS A 273 -16.20 -0.85 2.30
N ALA A 274 -17.20 -0.15 1.78
CA ALA A 274 -18.09 0.66 2.61
C ALA A 274 -18.94 -0.26 3.52
N ASP A 275 -19.23 0.21 4.72
CA ASP A 275 -20.04 -0.51 5.70
C ASP A 275 -21.32 0.29 5.98
N PRO A 276 -22.48 -0.13 5.46
CA PRO A 276 -23.73 0.58 5.66
C PRO A 276 -24.19 0.57 7.13
N MET A 277 -23.61 -0.30 7.96
CA MET A 277 -23.94 -0.40 9.38
C MET A 277 -23.06 0.49 10.27
N CYS A 278 -21.99 1.08 9.74
CA CYS A 278 -21.08 1.93 10.48
C CYS A 278 -21.20 3.39 10.01
N PRO A 279 -21.52 4.35 10.90
CA PRO A 279 -21.59 5.76 10.53
C PRO A 279 -20.26 6.28 9.99
N MET A 280 -20.31 7.07 8.90
CA MET A 280 -19.13 7.65 8.27
C MET A 280 -18.25 8.44 9.25
N GLU A 281 -18.87 9.18 10.18
CA GLU A 281 -18.16 9.91 11.23
C GLU A 281 -17.24 9.00 12.06
N GLU A 282 -17.71 7.82 12.44
CA GLU A 282 -16.93 6.87 13.25
C GLU A 282 -15.73 6.37 12.45
N VAL A 283 -15.93 6.03 11.18
CA VAL A 283 -14.87 5.58 10.26
C VAL A 283 -13.79 6.64 10.11
N VAL A 284 -14.16 7.88 9.77
CA VAL A 284 -13.16 8.95 9.54
C VAL A 284 -12.41 9.31 10.83
N ARG A 285 -13.08 9.32 11.99
CA ARG A 285 -12.42 9.56 13.29
C ARG A 285 -11.50 8.42 13.70
N ALA A 286 -11.86 7.17 13.39
CA ALA A 286 -11.02 6.01 13.62
C ALA A 286 -9.76 6.06 12.75
N MET A 287 -9.90 6.32 11.45
CA MET A 287 -8.76 6.46 10.54
C MET A 287 -7.86 7.64 10.91
N ASN A 288 -8.44 8.78 11.29
CA ASN A 288 -7.70 9.92 11.80
C ASN A 288 -6.90 9.55 13.07
N HIS A 289 -7.51 8.81 14.00
CA HIS A 289 -6.83 8.34 15.21
C HIS A 289 -5.65 7.42 14.89
N VAL A 290 -5.83 6.46 13.97
CA VAL A 290 -4.76 5.57 13.53
C VAL A 290 -3.55 6.35 12.99
N ILE A 291 -3.81 7.42 12.24
CA ILE A 291 -2.75 8.32 11.72
C ILE A 291 -2.11 9.13 12.85
N CYS A 292 -2.89 9.75 13.73
CA CYS A 292 -2.36 10.53 14.86
C CYS A 292 -1.50 9.68 15.81
N MET A 293 -1.80 8.39 15.94
CA MET A 293 -1.00 7.44 16.73
C MET A 293 0.29 7.00 16.04
N GLY A 294 0.50 7.38 14.78
CA GLY A 294 1.66 6.99 13.98
C GLY A 294 1.63 5.55 13.47
N TRP A 295 0.49 4.87 13.54
CA TRP A 295 0.32 3.49 13.05
C TRP A 295 0.14 3.43 11.54
N ALA A 296 -0.40 4.49 10.94
CA ALA A 296 -0.46 4.69 9.50
C ALA A 296 0.00 6.09 9.11
N MET A 297 0.58 6.26 7.92
CA MET A 297 0.92 7.59 7.38
C MET A 297 -0.29 8.24 6.71
N TYR A 298 -1.04 7.45 5.94
CA TYR A 298 -2.22 7.87 5.21
C TYR A 298 -3.33 6.82 5.29
N TRP A 299 -4.50 7.18 4.79
CA TRP A 299 -5.56 6.21 4.54
C TRP A 299 -6.23 6.44 3.19
N GLY A 300 -6.94 5.42 2.72
CA GLY A 300 -7.70 5.47 1.48
C GLY A 300 -8.90 4.54 1.53
N THR A 301 -9.63 4.51 0.42
CA THR A 301 -10.85 3.71 0.25
C THR A 301 -10.63 2.69 -0.86
N ALA A 302 -11.45 1.65 -0.91
CA ALA A 302 -11.51 0.71 -2.02
C ALA A 302 -12.95 0.27 -2.26
N ARG A 303 -13.34 0.22 -3.54
CA ARG A 303 -14.69 -0.15 -3.98
C ARG A 303 -15.79 0.81 -3.54
N TRP A 304 -15.44 2.01 -3.05
CA TRP A 304 -16.42 3.00 -2.64
C TRP A 304 -17.00 3.71 -3.86
N SER A 305 -18.29 4.01 -3.84
CA SER A 305 -18.93 4.88 -4.81
C SER A 305 -18.38 6.31 -4.71
N PRO A 306 -18.49 7.13 -5.78
CA PRO A 306 -18.12 8.54 -5.71
C PRO A 306 -18.83 9.30 -4.58
N VAL A 307 -20.07 8.91 -4.28
CA VAL A 307 -20.87 9.51 -3.20
C VAL A 307 -20.24 9.22 -1.84
N GLU A 308 -19.91 7.97 -1.56
CA GLU A 308 -19.28 7.57 -0.29
C GLU A 308 -17.89 8.22 -0.12
N VAL A 309 -17.09 8.31 -1.20
CA VAL A 309 -15.78 9.00 -1.16
C VAL A 309 -15.96 10.50 -0.83
N MET A 310 -16.95 11.15 -1.44
CA MET A 310 -17.27 12.55 -1.16
C MET A 310 -17.83 12.74 0.25
N GLU A 311 -18.62 11.78 0.74
CA GLU A 311 -19.15 11.78 2.11
C GLU A 311 -18.00 11.68 3.13
N ALA A 312 -17.05 10.76 2.94
CA ALA A 312 -15.85 10.67 3.77
C ALA A 312 -15.06 11.99 3.75
N TYR A 313 -14.84 12.57 2.56
CA TYR A 313 -14.17 13.85 2.43
C TYR A 313 -14.89 14.95 3.21
N THR A 314 -16.22 15.05 3.05
CA THR A 314 -17.05 16.08 3.70
C THR A 314 -17.03 15.93 5.23
N ASN A 315 -17.17 14.71 5.74
CA ASN A 315 -17.07 14.42 7.18
C ASN A 315 -15.66 14.76 7.71
N CYS A 316 -14.60 14.44 6.96
CA CYS A 316 -13.25 14.81 7.34
C CYS A 316 -13.07 16.33 7.44
N ARG A 317 -13.62 17.08 6.48
CA ARG A 317 -13.59 18.55 6.52
C ARG A 317 -14.37 19.12 7.71
N GLN A 318 -15.56 18.57 7.97
CA GLN A 318 -16.42 19.00 9.08
C GLN A 318 -15.78 18.76 10.45
N PHE A 319 -15.11 17.61 10.63
CA PHE A 319 -14.52 17.21 11.91
C PHE A 319 -13.02 17.47 12.01
N ASN A 320 -12.44 18.19 11.06
CA ASN A 320 -11.01 18.47 10.95
C ASN A 320 -10.14 17.18 11.05
N CYS A 321 -10.57 16.13 10.36
CA CYS A 321 -9.85 14.87 10.23
C CYS A 321 -9.07 14.82 8.91
N VAL A 322 -8.05 13.95 8.85
CA VAL A 322 -7.28 13.68 7.63
C VAL A 322 -8.19 13.01 6.58
N THR A 323 -8.21 13.54 5.36
CA THR A 323 -9.01 13.02 4.23
C THR A 323 -8.35 11.79 3.59
N PRO A 324 -9.12 10.88 2.95
CA PRO A 324 -8.54 9.76 2.22
C PRO A 324 -7.74 10.27 1.01
N ILE A 325 -6.56 9.69 0.76
CA ILE A 325 -5.67 10.16 -0.32
C ILE A 325 -5.82 9.37 -1.62
N CYS A 326 -6.46 8.21 -1.58
CA CYS A 326 -6.63 7.35 -2.75
C CYS A 326 -7.90 6.50 -2.66
N GLU A 327 -8.44 6.19 -3.83
CA GLU A 327 -9.42 5.14 -4.05
C GLU A 327 -8.73 4.00 -4.81
N GLN A 328 -8.85 2.78 -4.30
CA GLN A 328 -8.38 1.58 -4.96
C GLN A 328 -9.55 0.94 -5.73
N ALA A 329 -9.57 1.14 -7.05
CA ALA A 329 -10.68 0.75 -7.92
C ALA A 329 -10.27 -0.25 -8.99
N GLU A 330 -11.22 -1.11 -9.36
CA GLU A 330 -11.04 -2.05 -10.46
C GLU A 330 -10.89 -1.28 -11.76
N TYR A 331 -9.91 -1.64 -12.57
CA TYR A 331 -9.74 -1.02 -13.87
C TYR A 331 -9.03 -1.92 -14.87
N HIS A 332 -9.75 -2.25 -15.95
CA HIS A 332 -9.24 -2.97 -17.10
C HIS A 332 -10.13 -2.70 -18.31
N MET A 333 -9.76 -3.23 -19.47
CA MET A 333 -10.44 -2.98 -20.75
C MET A 333 -11.96 -3.26 -20.75
N PHE A 334 -12.46 -4.06 -19.82
CA PHE A 334 -13.88 -4.42 -19.68
C PHE A 334 -14.55 -3.82 -18.43
N CYS A 335 -13.80 -3.09 -17.59
CA CYS A 335 -14.29 -2.42 -16.39
C CYS A 335 -13.70 -1.01 -16.34
N ARG A 336 -14.46 -0.04 -16.86
CA ARG A 336 -13.96 1.31 -17.18
C ARG A 336 -14.75 2.44 -16.52
N GLU A 337 -16.03 2.21 -16.27
CA GLU A 337 -17.01 3.26 -15.98
C GLU A 337 -16.65 4.09 -14.75
N LYS A 338 -16.34 3.44 -13.62
CA LYS A 338 -15.99 4.14 -12.38
C LYS A 338 -14.79 5.07 -12.56
N THR A 339 -13.71 4.58 -13.15
CA THR A 339 -12.42 5.27 -13.21
C THR A 339 -12.34 6.29 -14.34
N GLU A 340 -13.01 6.07 -15.47
CA GLU A 340 -13.00 6.98 -16.63
C GLU A 340 -14.16 7.99 -16.62
N LEU A 341 -15.30 7.66 -15.99
CA LEU A 341 -16.49 8.51 -16.02
C LEU A 341 -16.74 9.25 -14.70
N TYR A 342 -16.80 8.51 -13.59
CA TYR A 342 -17.33 9.03 -12.33
C TYR A 342 -16.28 9.62 -11.40
N MET A 343 -15.08 9.06 -11.37
CA MET A 343 -14.01 9.49 -10.45
C MET A 343 -13.11 10.65 -10.93
N PRO A 344 -12.92 10.94 -12.25
CA PRO A 344 -12.02 12.02 -12.69
C PRO A 344 -12.34 13.38 -12.07
N GLU A 345 -13.61 13.67 -11.84
CA GLU A 345 -14.03 14.91 -11.19
C GLU A 345 -13.57 14.96 -9.72
N LEU A 346 -13.63 13.84 -9.00
CA LEU A 346 -13.17 13.75 -7.62
C LEU A 346 -11.64 13.88 -7.53
N TYR A 347 -10.89 13.28 -8.47
CA TYR A 347 -9.44 13.43 -8.53
C TYR A 347 -9.02 14.90 -8.60
N ASN A 348 -9.75 15.70 -9.38
CA ASN A 348 -9.48 17.12 -9.52
C ASN A 348 -9.98 17.96 -8.35
N LYS A 349 -11.22 17.74 -7.89
CA LYS A 349 -11.86 18.57 -6.85
C LYS A 349 -11.31 18.32 -5.46
N ILE A 350 -11.23 17.07 -5.03
CA ILE A 350 -10.85 16.70 -3.67
C ILE A 350 -9.44 16.12 -3.58
N GLY A 351 -8.79 15.83 -4.72
CA GLY A 351 -7.38 15.44 -4.77
C GLY A 351 -7.12 13.97 -4.44
N VAL A 352 -8.15 13.12 -4.44
CA VAL A 352 -8.01 11.67 -4.25
C VAL A 352 -7.28 11.06 -5.45
N GLY A 353 -6.34 10.15 -5.22
CA GLY A 353 -5.65 9.38 -6.25
C GLY A 353 -6.37 8.08 -6.63
N LEU A 354 -5.90 7.43 -7.68
CA LEU A 354 -6.34 6.12 -8.15
C LEU A 354 -5.20 5.11 -8.08
N MET A 355 -5.43 4.06 -7.29
CA MET A 355 -4.69 2.82 -7.41
C MET A 355 -5.59 1.80 -8.14
N ALA A 356 -5.25 1.50 -9.38
CA ALA A 356 -6.00 0.54 -10.18
C ALA A 356 -5.61 -0.90 -9.83
N TRP A 357 -6.56 -1.82 -9.81
CA TRP A 357 -6.29 -3.25 -9.61
C TRP A 357 -6.96 -4.13 -10.66
N SER A 358 -6.49 -5.38 -10.73
CA SER A 358 -6.95 -6.38 -11.70
C SER A 358 -6.84 -5.96 -13.18
N PRO A 359 -5.67 -5.51 -13.67
CA PRO A 359 -5.50 -5.20 -15.09
C PRO A 359 -5.71 -6.41 -16.03
N LEU A 360 -5.60 -7.64 -15.51
CA LEU A 360 -5.51 -8.87 -16.29
C LEU A 360 -6.72 -9.80 -16.15
N THR A 361 -7.85 -9.30 -15.69
CA THR A 361 -8.96 -10.17 -15.29
C THR A 361 -9.91 -10.49 -16.41
N MET A 362 -9.55 -11.54 -17.16
CA MET A 362 -10.42 -12.39 -18.00
C MET A 362 -9.75 -13.75 -18.33
N GLY A 363 -9.12 -14.44 -17.38
CA GLY A 363 -8.42 -15.71 -17.68
C GLY A 363 -7.24 -15.57 -18.68
N LEU A 364 -6.80 -14.34 -18.95
CA LEU A 364 -5.77 -13.96 -19.92
C LEU A 364 -4.35 -14.41 -19.54
N VAL A 365 -4.19 -15.01 -18.36
CA VAL A 365 -2.90 -15.34 -17.75
C VAL A 365 -2.18 -16.50 -18.46
N SER A 366 -2.80 -17.21 -19.41
CA SER A 366 -2.17 -18.41 -20.00
C SER A 366 -2.01 -18.42 -21.52
N GLY A 367 -2.46 -17.40 -22.27
CA GLY A 367 -2.35 -17.40 -23.74
C GLY A 367 -3.09 -18.56 -24.44
N ARG A 368 -3.81 -19.40 -23.70
CA ARG A 368 -4.59 -20.53 -24.23
C ARG A 368 -6.02 -20.08 -24.43
N LEU A 369 -6.28 -19.38 -25.53
CA LEU A 369 -7.61 -19.25 -26.12
C LEU A 369 -8.01 -20.57 -26.80
N GLU A 370 -7.92 -21.71 -26.09
CA GLU A 370 -8.49 -22.96 -26.59
C GLU A 370 -10.00 -22.94 -26.38
N ASP A 371 -10.72 -23.40 -27.40
CA ASP A 371 -12.19 -23.50 -27.42
C ASP A 371 -12.70 -24.17 -26.14
N GLY A 372 -13.46 -23.42 -25.32
CA GLY A 372 -14.16 -23.95 -24.15
C GLY A 372 -13.61 -23.55 -22.78
N MET A 373 -12.51 -22.79 -22.68
CA MET A 373 -12.06 -22.26 -21.38
C MET A 373 -12.92 -21.06 -20.95
N PRO A 374 -13.49 -21.04 -19.72
CA PRO A 374 -14.28 -19.91 -19.24
C PRO A 374 -13.44 -18.65 -19.22
N LEU A 375 -13.99 -17.56 -19.74
CA LEU A 375 -13.46 -16.19 -19.79
C LEU A 375 -13.01 -15.60 -18.44
N PHE A 376 -13.13 -16.35 -17.34
CA PHE A 376 -12.76 -15.94 -15.98
C PHE A 376 -11.92 -17.02 -15.27
N SER A 377 -11.45 -18.04 -15.98
CA SER A 377 -10.89 -19.22 -15.35
C SER A 377 -9.45 -19.00 -14.88
N ARG A 378 -9.29 -18.85 -13.57
CA ARG A 378 -8.06 -19.15 -12.82
C ARG A 378 -7.80 -20.67 -12.80
N SER A 379 -7.74 -21.34 -13.95
CA SER A 379 -7.70 -22.81 -14.06
C SER A 379 -6.41 -23.49 -13.54
N SER A 380 -5.67 -22.86 -12.62
CA SER A 380 -4.61 -23.53 -11.84
C SER A 380 -4.80 -23.46 -10.32
N PHE A 381 -5.71 -22.61 -9.80
CA PHE A 381 -6.02 -22.61 -8.37
C PHE A 381 -7.20 -23.54 -8.09
N LYS A 382 -6.92 -24.78 -7.65
CA LYS A 382 -7.92 -25.78 -7.23
C LYS A 382 -8.75 -25.38 -5.98
N ASN A 383 -8.74 -24.13 -5.54
CA ASN A 383 -9.43 -23.68 -4.33
C ASN A 383 -10.37 -22.49 -4.58
N LYS A 384 -11.66 -22.75 -4.36
CA LYS A 384 -12.72 -21.93 -3.72
C LYS A 384 -12.86 -20.41 -3.99
N TYR A 385 -12.15 -19.82 -4.94
CA TYR A 385 -12.23 -18.39 -5.26
C TYR A 385 -12.41 -18.18 -6.78
N SER A 386 -13.61 -18.47 -7.31
CA SER A 386 -14.07 -18.14 -8.68
C SER A 386 -15.32 -17.23 -8.72
N SER A 387 -15.14 -15.93 -8.97
CA SER A 387 -16.12 -14.84 -9.20
C SER A 387 -15.39 -13.50 -9.08
N PHE A 388 -16.03 -12.41 -9.49
CA PHE A 388 -15.51 -11.04 -9.53
C PHE A 388 -16.24 -10.08 -8.56
N SER A 389 -17.08 -10.63 -7.69
CA SER A 389 -17.70 -9.95 -6.55
C SER A 389 -17.54 -10.88 -5.35
N TRP A 390 -16.93 -10.41 -4.28
CA TRP A 390 -16.61 -11.27 -3.13
C TRP A 390 -17.00 -10.60 -1.83
N THR A 391 -18.25 -10.79 -1.45
CA THR A 391 -18.60 -11.02 -0.04
C THR A 391 -18.83 -12.51 0.13
N GLU A 392 -18.29 -13.09 1.21
CA GLU A 392 -18.54 -14.49 1.56
C GLU A 392 -20.04 -14.85 1.61
N ASP A 393 -20.91 -13.84 1.83
CA ASP A 393 -22.37 -13.97 1.77
C ASP A 393 -22.91 -14.49 0.42
N GLU A 394 -22.26 -14.19 -0.73
CA GLU A 394 -22.74 -14.69 -2.04
C GLU A 394 -22.21 -16.10 -2.36
N THR A 395 -21.08 -16.49 -1.76
CA THR A 395 -20.46 -17.82 -1.94
C THR A 395 -20.99 -18.91 -1.03
N ALA A 396 -21.56 -18.53 0.12
CA ALA A 396 -22.17 -19.49 1.04
C ALA A 396 -23.44 -20.11 0.44
N ASN A 397 -24.07 -19.45 -0.53
CA ASN A 397 -25.22 -19.98 -1.23
C ASN A 397 -24.76 -20.76 -2.48
N LYS A 398 -25.01 -22.08 -2.53
CA LYS A 398 -24.69 -22.90 -3.73
C LYS A 398 -25.48 -22.46 -4.97
N GLU A 399 -26.63 -21.83 -4.77
CA GLU A 399 -27.42 -21.14 -5.81
C GLU A 399 -26.69 -19.91 -6.37
N GLY A 400 -25.72 -19.42 -5.59
CA GLY A 400 -24.73 -18.39 -5.91
C GLY A 400 -23.96 -18.62 -7.23
N TYR A 401 -23.53 -19.87 -7.37
CA TYR A 401 -22.70 -20.29 -8.50
C TYR A 401 -23.53 -20.47 -9.78
N THR A 402 -24.83 -20.72 -9.63
CA THR A 402 -25.77 -20.87 -10.74
C THR A 402 -26.14 -19.51 -11.32
N TRP A 403 -26.37 -18.48 -10.49
CA TRP A 403 -26.79 -17.16 -10.97
C TRP A 403 -25.73 -16.45 -11.82
N LEU A 404 -24.43 -16.58 -11.52
CA LEU A 404 -23.37 -15.93 -12.32
C LEU A 404 -23.18 -16.61 -13.68
N LYS A 405 -23.42 -17.94 -13.74
CA LYS A 405 -23.49 -18.70 -14.99
C LYS A 405 -24.76 -18.39 -15.79
N GLU A 406 -25.86 -18.09 -15.12
CA GLU A 406 -27.16 -17.78 -15.73
C GLU A 406 -27.27 -16.33 -16.20
N ARG A 407 -26.47 -15.40 -15.65
CA ARG A 407 -26.55 -13.96 -15.98
C ARG A 407 -25.76 -13.54 -17.22
N LEU A 408 -24.73 -14.29 -17.60
CA LEU A 408 -24.08 -14.09 -18.89
C LEU A 408 -24.85 -14.87 -19.94
N GLN A 409 -25.72 -14.15 -20.66
CA GLN A 409 -26.28 -14.63 -21.91
C GLN A 409 -25.15 -15.28 -22.74
N PRO A 410 -25.33 -16.49 -23.30
CA PRO A 410 -24.32 -17.15 -24.13
C PRO A 410 -23.76 -16.22 -25.22
N GLU A 411 -24.60 -15.30 -25.71
CA GLU A 411 -24.23 -14.26 -26.66
C GLU A 411 -23.23 -13.24 -26.11
N GLU A 412 -23.38 -12.78 -24.86
CA GLU A 412 -22.47 -11.81 -24.25
C GLU A 412 -21.09 -12.42 -23.99
N THR A 413 -21.08 -13.68 -23.54
CA THR A 413 -19.84 -14.47 -23.40
C THR A 413 -19.13 -14.61 -24.74
N ARG A 414 -19.88 -14.92 -25.81
CA ARG A 414 -19.32 -15.05 -27.16
C ARG A 414 -18.77 -13.72 -27.68
N ARG A 415 -19.49 -12.62 -27.48
CA ARG A 415 -19.03 -11.26 -27.83
C ARG A 415 -17.72 -10.90 -27.11
N GLN A 416 -17.61 -11.22 -25.83
CA GLN A 416 -16.37 -10.99 -25.07
C GLN A 416 -15.21 -11.84 -25.60
N GLN A 417 -15.46 -13.10 -25.98
CA GLN A 417 -14.44 -13.96 -26.61
C GLN A 417 -13.97 -13.40 -27.96
N ASP A 418 -14.90 -12.92 -28.79
CA ASP A 418 -14.56 -12.31 -30.08
C ASP A 418 -13.71 -11.05 -29.88
N LYS A 419 -14.07 -10.18 -28.91
CA LYS A 419 -13.26 -9.01 -28.53
C LYS A 419 -11.86 -9.41 -28.08
N LEU A 420 -11.73 -10.46 -27.26
CA LEU A 420 -10.42 -10.95 -26.83
C LEU A 420 -9.57 -11.49 -27.99
N ARG A 421 -10.20 -12.14 -28.98
CA ARG A 421 -9.50 -12.61 -30.18
C ARG A 421 -8.96 -11.43 -31.00
N ASP A 422 -9.77 -10.39 -31.18
CA ASP A 422 -9.35 -9.18 -31.89
C ASP A 422 -8.22 -8.44 -31.15
N ILE A 423 -8.30 -8.38 -29.80
CA ILE A 423 -7.21 -7.83 -28.96
C ILE A 423 -5.94 -8.67 -29.11
N ALA A 424 -6.05 -10.01 -29.17
CA ALA A 424 -4.90 -10.89 -29.36
C ALA A 424 -4.22 -10.67 -30.71
N GLN A 425 -5.00 -10.52 -31.80
CA GLN A 425 -4.46 -10.16 -33.11
C GLN A 425 -3.75 -8.81 -33.09
N LEU A 426 -4.30 -7.82 -32.38
CA LEU A 426 -3.65 -6.52 -32.24
C LEU A 426 -2.36 -6.61 -31.41
N ALA A 427 -2.36 -7.40 -30.34
CA ALA A 427 -1.17 -7.63 -29.52
C ALA A 427 -0.05 -8.29 -30.33
N GLU A 428 -0.38 -9.26 -31.18
CA GLU A 428 0.56 -9.91 -32.10
C GLU A 428 1.17 -8.92 -33.10
N LYS A 429 0.34 -8.05 -33.72
CA LYS A 429 0.84 -6.97 -34.60
C LYS A 429 1.81 -6.02 -33.90
N LEU A 430 1.63 -5.80 -32.59
CA LEU A 430 2.49 -4.95 -31.76
C LEU A 430 3.72 -5.70 -31.19
N GLY A 431 3.82 -7.01 -31.42
CA GLY A 431 4.89 -7.87 -30.92
C GLY A 431 4.87 -8.02 -29.40
N CYS A 432 3.69 -8.09 -28.79
CA CYS A 432 3.52 -8.21 -27.34
C CYS A 432 2.44 -9.23 -26.96
N SER A 433 2.42 -9.66 -25.69
CA SER A 433 1.33 -10.49 -25.19
C SER A 433 0.09 -9.66 -24.88
N VAL A 434 -1.08 -10.31 -24.84
CA VAL A 434 -2.34 -9.66 -24.44
C VAL A 434 -2.22 -9.09 -23.03
N ALA A 435 -1.51 -9.76 -22.13
CA ALA A 435 -1.28 -9.28 -20.78
C ALA A 435 -0.46 -7.98 -20.78
N GLN A 436 0.60 -7.91 -21.57
CA GLN A 436 1.39 -6.70 -21.71
C GLN A 436 0.59 -5.56 -22.34
N LEU A 437 -0.22 -5.84 -23.36
CA LEU A 437 -1.10 -4.85 -23.97
C LEU A 437 -2.14 -4.30 -22.98
N ALA A 438 -2.74 -5.18 -22.17
CA ALA A 438 -3.72 -4.80 -21.15
C ALA A 438 -3.11 -3.90 -20.06
N ILE A 439 -1.92 -4.23 -19.56
CA ILE A 439 -1.21 -3.39 -18.57
C ILE A 439 -0.83 -2.04 -19.19
N ALA A 440 -0.28 -2.04 -20.41
CA ALA A 440 0.10 -0.81 -21.10
C ALA A 440 -1.11 0.10 -21.38
N TRP A 441 -2.25 -0.47 -21.77
CA TRP A 441 -3.51 0.24 -21.94
C TRP A 441 -4.01 0.85 -20.62
N GLY A 442 -3.97 0.09 -19.51
CA GLY A 442 -4.37 0.60 -18.20
C GLY A 442 -3.51 1.79 -17.76
N LEU A 443 -2.21 1.76 -18.07
CA LEU A 443 -1.27 2.85 -17.78
C LEU A 443 -1.36 4.03 -18.76
N LYS A 444 -2.10 3.91 -19.86
CA LYS A 444 -2.39 5.05 -20.74
C LYS A 444 -3.36 6.03 -20.13
N ASN A 445 -4.21 5.58 -19.21
CA ASN A 445 -5.03 6.50 -18.43
C ASN A 445 -4.15 7.27 -17.44
N GLU A 446 -3.95 8.57 -17.69
CA GLU A 446 -3.10 9.42 -16.85
C GLU A 446 -3.61 9.55 -15.41
N SER A 447 -4.90 9.27 -15.18
CA SER A 447 -5.50 9.25 -13.85
C SER A 447 -5.00 8.07 -13.00
N VAL A 448 -4.48 7.00 -13.61
CA VAL A 448 -3.91 5.86 -12.88
C VAL A 448 -2.51 6.23 -12.40
N GLN A 449 -2.34 6.47 -11.10
CA GLN A 449 -1.01 6.75 -10.55
C GLN A 449 -0.24 5.49 -10.16
N CYS A 450 -0.94 4.39 -9.85
CA CYS A 450 -0.34 3.09 -9.60
C CYS A 450 -1.27 1.98 -10.08
N LEU A 451 -0.80 1.10 -10.95
CA LEU A 451 -1.50 -0.11 -11.38
C LEU A 451 -0.94 -1.33 -10.65
N LEU A 452 -1.78 -2.01 -9.86
CA LEU A 452 -1.40 -3.16 -9.06
C LEU A 452 -1.34 -4.42 -9.92
N LEU A 453 -0.13 -4.95 -10.06
CA LEU A 453 0.21 -6.18 -10.78
C LEU A 453 0.16 -7.37 -9.82
N GLY A 454 -0.25 -8.53 -10.30
CA GLY A 454 -0.18 -9.79 -9.56
C GLY A 454 0.67 -10.80 -10.31
N ALA A 455 1.56 -11.50 -9.60
CA ALA A 455 2.41 -12.53 -10.18
C ALA A 455 2.66 -13.66 -9.18
N ALA A 456 2.60 -14.90 -9.66
CA ALA A 456 2.96 -16.10 -8.90
C ALA A 456 4.43 -16.49 -9.11
N THR A 457 5.02 -16.09 -10.23
CA THR A 457 6.41 -16.39 -10.59
C THR A 457 7.18 -15.14 -11.01
N VAL A 458 8.51 -15.23 -10.96
CA VAL A 458 9.42 -14.17 -11.40
C VAL A 458 9.20 -13.83 -12.87
N ASP A 459 8.99 -14.83 -13.73
CA ASP A 459 8.79 -14.63 -15.17
C ASP A 459 7.52 -13.83 -15.46
N GLN A 460 6.41 -14.13 -14.77
CA GLN A 460 5.15 -13.39 -14.90
C GLN A 460 5.30 -11.92 -14.50
N LEU A 461 6.00 -11.66 -13.39
CA LEU A 461 6.26 -10.30 -12.94
C LEU A 461 7.18 -9.57 -13.93
N TYR A 462 8.23 -10.23 -14.40
CA TYR A 462 9.16 -9.68 -15.37
C TYR A 462 8.44 -9.30 -16.67
N GLU A 463 7.63 -10.20 -17.23
CA GLU A 463 6.80 -9.93 -18.41
C GLU A 463 5.87 -8.73 -18.19
N SER A 464 5.23 -8.67 -17.02
CA SER A 464 4.35 -7.56 -16.63
C SER A 464 5.11 -6.23 -16.55
N ILE A 465 6.35 -6.23 -16.06
CA ILE A 465 7.20 -5.05 -16.00
C ILE A 465 7.65 -4.62 -17.41
N GLN A 466 7.91 -5.54 -18.33
CA GLN A 466 8.26 -5.21 -19.71
C GLN A 466 7.14 -4.45 -20.45
N SER A 467 5.88 -4.61 -20.03
CA SER A 467 4.74 -3.87 -20.59
C SER A 467 4.90 -2.34 -20.50
N LEU A 468 5.67 -1.83 -19.54
CA LEU A 468 5.90 -0.40 -19.35
C LEU A 468 6.54 0.25 -20.59
N GLN A 469 7.31 -0.51 -21.36
CA GLN A 469 7.95 -0.04 -22.59
C GLN A 469 6.98 0.02 -23.79
N LEU A 470 5.81 -0.61 -23.67
CA LEU A 470 4.76 -0.53 -24.69
C LEU A 470 3.92 0.73 -24.56
N VAL A 471 3.89 1.38 -23.39
CA VAL A 471 3.09 2.59 -23.17
C VAL A 471 3.40 3.64 -24.24
N PRO A 472 4.65 4.04 -24.55
CA PRO A 472 4.89 5.01 -25.63
C PRO A 472 4.47 4.54 -27.03
N LYS A 473 4.40 3.22 -27.27
CA LYS A 473 4.03 2.62 -28.56
C LYS A 473 2.53 2.62 -28.83
N LEU A 474 1.69 2.71 -27.81
CA LEU A 474 0.24 2.86 -27.95
C LEU A 474 -0.10 4.29 -28.41
N ASN A 475 0.03 4.53 -29.72
CA ASN A 475 -0.30 5.79 -30.37
C ASN A 475 -1.83 5.95 -30.54
N SER A 476 -2.26 7.11 -31.04
CA SER A 476 -3.69 7.41 -31.23
C SER A 476 -4.40 6.41 -32.14
N SER A 477 -3.73 5.91 -33.19
CA SER A 477 -4.31 4.90 -34.10
C SER A 477 -4.56 3.58 -33.37
N THR A 478 -3.59 3.08 -32.62
CA THR A 478 -3.71 1.85 -31.83
C THR A 478 -4.79 1.99 -30.74
N MET A 479 -4.84 3.14 -30.09
CA MET A 479 -5.87 3.42 -29.09
C MET A 479 -7.27 3.47 -29.73
N SER A 480 -7.43 4.11 -30.90
CA SER A 480 -8.70 4.10 -31.63
C SER A 480 -9.14 2.70 -32.07
N GLU A 481 -8.20 1.85 -32.48
CA GLU A 481 -8.49 0.45 -32.81
C GLU A 481 -8.95 -0.33 -31.57
N LEU A 482 -8.29 -0.15 -30.41
CA LEU A 482 -8.72 -0.73 -29.13
C LEU A 482 -10.12 -0.25 -28.73
N GLU A 483 -10.40 1.06 -28.84
CA GLU A 483 -11.74 1.59 -28.53
C GLU A 483 -12.82 0.98 -29.44
N ARG A 484 -12.52 0.77 -30.73
CA ARG A 484 -13.43 0.12 -31.67
C ARG A 484 -13.68 -1.35 -31.33
N ILE A 485 -12.64 -2.08 -30.91
CA ILE A 485 -12.78 -3.49 -30.51
C ILE A 485 -13.58 -3.60 -29.21
N LEU A 486 -13.23 -2.78 -28.22
CA LEU A 486 -13.85 -2.84 -26.90
C LEU A 486 -15.30 -2.37 -26.91
N ASP A 487 -15.62 -1.36 -27.71
CA ASP A 487 -16.97 -0.83 -27.91
C ASP A 487 -17.74 -0.65 -26.59
N ASN A 488 -17.05 -0.10 -25.59
CA ASN A 488 -17.56 0.06 -24.23
C ASN A 488 -17.06 1.34 -23.57
N LYS A 489 -16.63 2.31 -24.39
CA LYS A 489 -16.14 3.59 -23.90
C LYS A 489 -17.22 4.26 -23.05
N PRO A 490 -16.96 4.54 -21.76
CA PRO A 490 -17.99 5.14 -20.91
C PRO A 490 -18.44 6.49 -21.45
N THR A 491 -19.76 6.67 -21.57
CA THR A 491 -20.37 7.93 -22.00
C THR A 491 -21.24 8.46 -20.88
N ARG A 492 -21.23 9.78 -20.68
CA ARG A 492 -22.15 10.40 -19.73
C ARG A 492 -23.56 10.20 -20.28
N PRO A 493 -24.52 9.69 -19.48
CA PRO A 493 -25.91 9.71 -19.90
C PRO A 493 -26.32 11.17 -20.19
N PRO A 494 -27.22 11.40 -21.16
CA PRO A 494 -27.70 12.74 -21.45
C PRO A 494 -28.28 13.35 -20.17
N MET A 495 -28.03 14.65 -19.96
CA MET A 495 -28.63 15.35 -18.83
C MET A 495 -30.15 15.28 -18.98
N VAL A 496 -30.80 14.47 -18.14
CA VAL A 496 -32.25 14.41 -18.12
C VAL A 496 -32.73 15.64 -17.37
N SER A 497 -33.46 16.51 -18.07
CA SER A 497 -34.08 17.67 -17.43
C SER A 497 -35.02 17.19 -16.32
N THR A 498 -34.88 17.74 -15.12
CA THR A 498 -35.85 17.48 -14.03
C THR A 498 -37.25 17.97 -14.39
N LEU A 499 -37.39 18.85 -15.38
CA LEU A 499 -38.68 19.24 -15.95
C LEU A 499 -39.25 18.21 -16.94
N ALA A 500 -38.41 17.34 -17.51
CA ALA A 500 -38.84 16.25 -18.39
C ALA A 500 -39.14 14.95 -17.62
N LEU A 501 -38.66 14.83 -16.38
CA LEU A 501 -38.96 13.72 -15.45
C LEU A 501 -40.22 13.96 -14.61
N ARG A 502 -40.63 15.22 -14.46
CA ARG A 502 -41.89 15.63 -13.83
C ARG A 502 -42.98 15.64 -14.88
#